data_AF-A0A3P7Q017-F1
#
_entry.id   AF-A0A3P7Q017-F1
#
_cell.length_a   1.000
_cell.length_b   1.000
_cell.length_c   1.000
_cell.angle_alpha   90.00
_cell.angle_beta   90.00
_cell.angle_gamma   90.00
#
_symmetry.space_group_name_H-M   'P 1'
#
loop_
_entity.id
_entity.type
_entity.pdbx_description
1 polymer ?
#
loop_
_entity_poly.entity_id
_entity_poly.type
_entity_poly.pdbx_seq_one_letter_code
_entity_poly.pdbx_strand_id
1 'polypeptide(L)'
;MDKRLELLRKKSRIVYDMNCIKKYIEMGDFDASLEKAWDKYQLSLDKVDSELKLLSNPSTKELEDLKMERLAKIKEYERHIELIKEQLEEIDEELKVLSQ
;
A
#
# COMPACT_ATOMS: atom_id res chain seq x y z
N MET A 1 11.94 -9.05 8.37
CA MET A 1 11.76 -7.59 8.22
C MET A 1 11.08 -7.35 6.88
N ASP A 2 10.12 -6.43 6.79
CA ASP A 2 9.37 -6.17 5.55
C ASP A 2 10.30 -5.62 4.45
N LYS A 3 10.45 -6.38 3.35
CA LYS A 3 11.33 -6.05 2.20
C LYS A 3 11.02 -4.67 1.62
N ARG A 4 9.75 -4.24 1.65
CA ARG A 4 9.35 -2.89 1.23
C ARG A 4 9.94 -1.82 2.13
N LEU A 5 9.93 -2.05 3.45
CA LEU A 5 10.45 -1.13 4.45
C LEU A 5 11.98 -1.02 4.38
N GLU A 6 12.67 -2.11 4.06
CA GLU A 6 14.11 -2.12 3.80
C GLU A 6 14.47 -1.28 2.55
N LEU A 7 13.73 -1.44 1.46
CA LEU A 7 13.92 -0.66 0.24
C LEU A 7 13.61 0.84 0.45
N LEU A 8 12.58 1.17 1.23
CA LEU A 8 12.29 2.57 1.59
C LEU A 8 13.43 3.20 2.41
N ARG A 9 13.99 2.48 3.40
CA ARG A 9 15.15 2.96 4.16
C ARG A 9 16.37 3.16 3.27
N LYS A 10 16.62 2.21 2.36
CA LYS A 10 17.71 2.31 1.39
C LYS A 10 17.53 3.53 0.47
N LYS A 11 16.30 3.78 -0.02
CA LYS A 11 15.95 4.97 -0.80
C LYS A 11 16.25 6.26 -0.05
N SER A 12 15.79 6.37 1.20
CA SER A 12 16.04 7.56 2.03
C SER A 12 17.52 7.86 2.21
N ARG A 13 18.34 6.82 2.40
CA ARG A 13 19.80 6.96 2.52
C ARG A 13 20.45 7.45 1.23
N ILE A 14 20.09 6.86 0.09
CA ILE A 14 20.62 7.27 -1.22
C ILE A 14 20.28 8.74 -1.50
N VAL A 15 19.04 9.16 -1.24
CA VAL A 15 18.61 10.56 -1.43
C VAL A 15 19.39 11.50 -0.52
N TYR A 16 19.65 11.11 0.73
CA TYR A 16 20.50 11.88 1.63
C TYR A 16 21.92 12.05 1.08
N ASP A 17 22.56 10.96 0.66
CA ASP A 17 23.92 10.97 0.10
C ASP A 17 24.01 11.83 -1.16
N MET A 18 22.99 11.75 -2.04
CA MET A 18 22.89 12.62 -3.23
C MET A 18 22.73 14.10 -2.87
N ASN A 19 21.90 14.43 -1.87
CA ASN A 19 21.75 15.82 -1.42
C ASN A 19 23.06 16.39 -0.86
N CYS A 20 23.88 15.57 -0.21
CA CYS A 20 25.23 15.96 0.22
C CYS A 20 26.11 16.28 -0.99
N ILE A 21 26.16 15.40 -1.99
CA ILE A 21 26.94 15.63 -3.24
C ILE A 21 26.47 16.90 -3.94
N LYS A 22 25.15 17.07 -4.10
CA LYS A 22 24.55 18.25 -4.73
C LYS A 22 25.04 19.56 -4.10
N LYS A 23 25.14 19.60 -2.77
CA LYS A 23 25.65 20.77 -2.04
C LYS A 23 27.11 21.08 -2.39
N TYR A 24 27.97 20.07 -2.52
CA TYR A 24 29.37 20.27 -2.92
C TYR A 24 29.49 20.79 -4.36
N ILE A 25 28.67 20.25 -5.27
CA ILE A 25 28.59 20.72 -6.66
C ILE A 25 28.14 22.19 -6.71
N GLU A 26 27.10 22.56 -5.96
CA GLU A 26 26.56 23.92 -5.90
C GLU A 26 27.52 24.93 -5.26
N MET A 27 28.41 24.48 -4.37
CA MET A 27 29.46 25.32 -3.75
C MET A 27 30.67 25.56 -4.66
N GLY A 28 30.70 24.99 -5.86
CA GLY A 28 31.78 25.17 -6.83
C GLY A 28 32.94 24.18 -6.68
N ASP A 29 32.88 23.27 -5.70
CA ASP A 29 33.81 22.16 -5.51
C ASP A 29 33.45 20.98 -6.42
N PHE A 30 33.16 21.25 -7.70
CA PHE A 30 32.79 20.22 -8.66
C PHE A 30 34.05 19.51 -9.18
N ASP A 31 34.17 18.21 -8.89
CA ASP A 31 35.18 17.35 -9.49
C ASP A 31 34.56 16.11 -10.16
N ALA A 32 35.33 15.47 -11.03
CA ALA A 32 34.90 14.26 -11.75
C ALA A 32 34.62 13.06 -10.82
N SER A 33 35.02 13.11 -9.54
CA SER A 33 34.73 12.07 -8.55
C SER A 33 33.32 12.22 -7.98
N LEU A 34 32.85 13.45 -7.79
CA LEU A 34 31.49 13.79 -7.37
C LEU A 34 30.47 13.49 -8.47
N GLU A 35 30.81 13.76 -9.73
CA GLU A 35 29.98 13.36 -10.88
C GLU A 35 29.81 11.83 -10.94
N LYS A 36 30.90 11.07 -10.82
CA LYS A 36 30.84 9.60 -10.77
C LYS A 36 30.06 9.08 -9.57
N ALA A 37 30.19 9.73 -8.42
CA ALA A 37 29.43 9.38 -7.22
C ALA A 37 27.93 9.65 -7.44
N TRP A 38 27.58 10.79 -8.03
CA TRP A 38 26.22 11.15 -8.39
C TRP A 38 25.59 10.11 -9.32
N ASP A 39 26.24 9.76 -10.42
CA ASP A 39 25.75 8.77 -11.38
C ASP A 39 25.52 7.40 -10.73
N LYS A 40 26.44 6.99 -9.84
CA LYS A 40 26.33 5.74 -9.10
C LYS A 40 25.11 5.74 -8.17
N TYR A 41 24.87 6.83 -7.46
CA TYR A 41 23.72 6.95 -6.57
C TYR A 41 22.42 7.06 -7.35
N GLN A 42 22.40 7.78 -8.46
CA GLN A 42 21.25 7.85 -9.37
C GLN A 42 20.85 6.46 -9.88
N LEU A 43 21.82 5.69 -10.39
CA LEU A 43 21.57 4.32 -10.84
C LEU A 43 21.09 3.40 -9.71
N SER A 44 21.60 3.59 -8.48
CA SER A 44 21.13 2.86 -7.31
C SER A 44 19.71 3.26 -6.90
N LEU A 45 19.34 4.53 -7.06
CA LEU A 45 18.00 5.06 -6.78
C LEU A 45 16.98 4.47 -7.77
N ASP A 46 17.31 4.47 -9.06
CA ASP A 46 16.44 3.95 -10.13
C ASP A 46 16.14 2.44 -9.94
N LYS A 47 17.15 1.68 -9.49
CA LYS A 47 16.97 0.26 -9.15
C LYS A 47 16.01 0.07 -7.97
N VAL A 48 16.20 0.83 -6.89
CA VAL A 48 15.33 0.78 -5.71
C VAL A 48 13.90 1.18 -6.07
N ASP A 49 13.72 2.19 -6.92
CA ASP A 49 12.39 2.61 -7.38
C ASP A 49 11.72 1.58 -8.28
N SER A 50 12.48 0.90 -9.13
CA SER A 50 11.98 -0.21 -9.94
C SER A 50 11.51 -1.39 -9.07
N GLU A 51 12.30 -1.75 -8.06
CA GLU A 51 11.94 -2.82 -7.10
C GLU A 51 10.71 -2.43 -6.25
N LEU A 52 10.62 -1.18 -5.80
CA LEU A 52 9.45 -0.69 -5.07
C LEU A 52 8.18 -0.70 -5.92
N LYS A 53 8.27 -0.36 -7.22
CA LYS A 53 7.14 -0.45 -8.16
C LYS A 53 6.67 -1.88 -8.34
N LEU A 54 7.60 -2.83 -8.48
CA LEU A 54 7.27 -4.26 -8.58
C LEU A 54 6.57 -4.77 -7.32
N LEU A 55 6.93 -4.26 -6.13
CA LEU A 55 6.25 -4.58 -4.88
C LEU A 55 4.91 -3.83 -4.68
N SER A 56 4.68 -2.75 -5.43
CA SER A 56 3.49 -1.90 -5.29
C SER A 56 2.37 -2.27 -6.27
N ASN A 57 2.67 -3.07 -7.29
CA ASN A 57 1.66 -3.67 -8.16
C ASN A 57 1.28 -5.04 -7.59
N PRO A 58 0.15 -5.17 -6.86
CA PRO A 58 -0.40 -6.49 -6.63
C PRO A 58 -0.62 -7.14 -7.99
N SER A 59 -0.17 -8.39 -8.13
CA SER A 59 -0.41 -9.16 -9.34
C SER A 59 -1.91 -9.18 -9.63
N THR A 60 -2.30 -9.24 -10.90
CA THR A 60 -3.72 -9.34 -11.29
C THR A 60 -4.44 -10.44 -10.50
N LYS A 61 -3.72 -11.53 -10.19
CA LYS A 61 -4.18 -12.63 -9.35
C LYS A 61 -4.47 -12.21 -7.90
N GLU A 62 -3.57 -11.47 -7.24
CA GLU A 62 -3.81 -10.98 -5.86
C GLU A 62 -5.00 -10.01 -5.80
N LEU A 63 -5.19 -9.19 -6.83
CA LEU A 63 -6.38 -8.33 -6.95
C LEU A 63 -7.66 -9.15 -7.13
N GLU A 64 -7.59 -10.21 -7.93
CA GLU A 64 -8.71 -11.11 -8.18
C GLU A 64 -9.08 -11.93 -6.95
N ASP A 65 -8.07 -12.44 -6.22
CA ASP A 65 -8.24 -13.13 -4.94
C ASP A 65 -8.85 -12.19 -3.88
N LEU A 66 -8.34 -10.94 -3.78
CA LEU A 66 -8.91 -9.92 -2.87
C LEU A 66 -10.36 -9.60 -3.24
N LYS A 67 -10.67 -9.47 -4.54
CA LYS A 67 -12.04 -9.24 -5.02
C LYS A 67 -12.96 -10.40 -4.62
N MET A 68 -12.52 -11.64 -4.80
CA MET A 68 -13.29 -12.83 -4.42
C MET A 68 -13.53 -12.90 -2.91
N GLU A 69 -12.51 -12.60 -2.10
CA GLU A 69 -12.66 -12.53 -0.64
C GLU A 69 -13.69 -11.48 -0.22
N ARG A 70 -13.65 -10.29 -0.84
CA ARG A 70 -14.59 -9.21 -0.55
C ARG A 70 -16.01 -9.57 -0.97
N LEU A 71 -16.20 -10.21 -2.13
CA LEU A 71 -17.51 -10.69 -2.57
C LEU A 71 -18.09 -11.76 -1.64
N ALA A 72 -17.26 -12.66 -1.11
CA ALA A 72 -17.70 -13.65 -0.13
C ALA A 72 -18.22 -12.98 1.14
N LYS A 73 -17.50 -11.97 1.66
CA LYS A 73 -17.92 -11.20 2.83
C LYS A 73 -19.22 -10.42 2.59
N ILE A 74 -19.39 -9.84 1.40
CA ILE A 74 -20.64 -9.15 1.04
C ILE A 74 -21.82 -10.11 1.13
N LYS A 75 -21.71 -11.30 0.54
CA LYS A 75 -22.78 -12.32 0.61
C LYS A 75 -23.08 -12.78 2.02
N GLU A 76 -22.06 -12.91 2.86
CA GLU A 76 -22.23 -13.23 4.27
C GLU A 76 -23.02 -12.13 5.00
N TYR A 77 -22.66 -10.87 4.79
CA TYR A 77 -23.38 -9.75 5.39
C TYR A 77 -24.81 -9.60 4.86
N GLU A 78 -25.05 -9.86 3.56
CA GLU A 78 -26.40 -9.88 3.00
C GLU A 78 -27.28 -10.91 3.71
N ARG A 79 -26.76 -12.12 3.94
CA ARG A 79 -27.47 -13.16 4.69
C ARG A 79 -27.74 -12.76 6.14
N HIS A 80 -26.78 -12.12 6.81
CA HIS A 80 -27.00 -11.61 8.18
C HIS A 80 -28.09 -10.52 8.21
N ILE A 81 -28.12 -9.65 7.20
CA ILE A 81 -29.16 -8.62 7.09
C ILE A 81 -30.54 -9.25 6.91
N GLU A 82 -30.66 -10.28 6.06
CA GLU A 82 -31.93 -11.01 5.88
C GLU A 82 -32.41 -11.62 7.20
N LEU A 83 -31.53 -12.31 7.92
CA LEU A 83 -31.87 -12.94 9.19
C LEU A 83 -32.32 -11.92 10.26
N ILE A 84 -31.65 -10.76 10.32
CA ILE A 84 -32.05 -9.68 11.23
C ILE A 84 -33.42 -9.12 10.84
N LYS A 85 -33.73 -9.02 9.55
CA LYS A 85 -35.06 -8.56 9.09
C LYS A 85 -36.16 -9.54 9.48
N GLU A 86 -35.93 -10.84 9.32
CA GLU A 86 -36.88 -11.88 9.76
C GLU A 86 -37.16 -11.76 11.27
N GLN A 87 -36.11 -11.60 12.07
CA GLN A 87 -36.25 -11.40 13.52
C GLN A 87 -37.02 -10.14 13.89
N LEU A 88 -36.86 -9.05 13.13
CA LEU A 88 -37.64 -7.82 13.35
C LEU A 88 -39.12 -8.01 13.01
N GLU A 89 -39.42 -8.74 11.94
CA GLU A 89 -40.80 -9.08 11.57
C GLU A 89 -41.48 -9.92 12.66
N GLU A 90 -40.79 -10.92 13.23
CA GLU A 90 -41.31 -11.72 14.35
C GLU A 90 -41.63 -10.85 15.57
N ILE A 91 -40.72 -9.93 15.94
CA ILE A 91 -40.95 -9.01 17.06
C ILE A 91 -42.14 -8.09 16.79
N ASP A 92 -42.27 -7.56 15.57
CA ASP A 92 -43.40 -6.71 15.18
C ASP A 92 -44.74 -7.47 15.22
N GLU A 93 -44.75 -8.76 14.88
CA GLU A 93 -45.92 -9.63 15.02
C GLU A 93 -46.29 -9.86 16.49
N GLU A 94 -45.31 -10.20 17.35
CA GLU A 94 -45.53 -10.37 18.79
C GLU A 94 -46.07 -9.09 19.44
N LEU A 95 -45.52 -7.92 19.09
CA LEU A 95 -45.98 -6.63 19.58
C LEU A 95 -47.42 -6.34 19.15
N LYS A 96 -47.81 -6.69 17.92
CA LYS A 96 -49.21 -6.55 17.46
C LYS A 96 -50.15 -7.42 18.29
N VAL A 97 -49.78 -8.67 18.57
CA VAL A 97 -50.59 -9.58 19.39
C VAL A 97 -50.76 -9.06 20.82
N LEU A 98 -49.70 -8.51 21.43
CA LEU A 98 -49.74 -7.93 22.78
C LEU A 98 -50.54 -6.63 22.87
N SER A 99 -50.77 -5.95 21.74
CA SER A 99 -51.50 -4.69 21.66
C SER A 99 -53.02 -4.83 21.41
N GLN A 100 -53.52 -6.07 21.27
CA GLN A 100 -54.94 -6.41 21.12
C GLN A 100 -55.54 -6.90 22.45
#